data_AF-A0A8T5JEC4-F1
#
_entry.id   AF-A0A8T5JEC4-F1
#
_cell.length_a   1.000
_cell.length_b   1.000
_cell.length_c   1.000
_cell.angle_alpha   90.00
_cell.angle_beta   90.00
_cell.angle_gamma   90.00
#
_symmetry.space_group_name_H-M   'P 1'
#
loop_
_entity.id
_entity.type
_entity.pdbx_description
1 polymer ?
#
loop_
_entity_poly.entity_id
_entity_poly.type
_entity_poly.pdbx_seq_one_letter_code
_entity_poly.pdbx_strand_id
1 'polypeptide(L)'
;MGTDELKACMDAVELLENYRSFGSMVGEAIVAFKRIEECIEDPTTEKKDEAKRLISRLSAEIGPYQGYVPSVAVALEKLKKWSEQD
;
A
#
# COMPACT_ATOMS: atom_id res chain seq x y z
N MET A 1 9.24 14.60 3.10
CA MET A 1 8.59 13.39 3.67
C MET A 1 7.73 12.84 2.54
N GLY A 2 8.02 11.65 2.03
CA GLY A 2 7.44 11.12 0.80
C GLY A 2 8.33 10.09 0.11
N THR A 3 9.66 10.27 0.14
CA THR A 3 10.59 9.42 -0.60
C THR A 3 10.62 7.97 -0.09
N ASP A 4 10.51 7.77 1.23
CA ASP A 4 10.53 6.44 1.85
C ASP A 4 9.17 5.72 1.69
N GLU A 5 8.08 6.48 1.69
CA GLU A 5 6.71 5.99 1.49
C GLU A 5 6.45 5.61 0.04
N LEU A 6 6.92 6.43 -0.91
CA LEU A 6 6.90 6.10 -2.34
C LEU A 6 7.68 4.82 -2.62
N LYS A 7 8.90 4.71 -2.04
CA LYS A 7 9.69 3.49 -2.16
C LYS A 7 8.96 2.28 -1.58
N ALA A 8 8.29 2.42 -0.44
CA ALA A 8 7.50 1.34 0.14
C ALA A 8 6.35 0.87 -0.78
N CYS A 9 5.70 1.79 -1.51
CA CYS A 9 4.69 1.43 -2.51
C CYS A 9 5.33 0.68 -3.68
N MET A 10 6.44 1.19 -4.22
CA MET A 10 7.13 0.57 -5.36
C MET A 10 7.62 -0.84 -5.03
N ASP A 11 8.29 -1.02 -3.90
CA ASP A 11 8.81 -2.32 -3.45
C ASP A 11 7.66 -3.33 -3.24
N ALA A 12 6.51 -2.89 -2.71
CA ALA A 12 5.33 -3.72 -2.55
C ALA A 12 4.71 -4.12 -3.89
N VAL A 13 4.62 -3.19 -4.85
CA VAL A 13 4.13 -3.47 -6.20
C VAL A 13 5.03 -4.47 -6.91
N GLU A 14 6.36 -4.27 -6.87
CA GLU A 14 7.31 -5.18 -7.50
C GLU A 14 7.17 -6.61 -6.94
N LEU A 15 7.04 -6.74 -5.63
CA LEU A 15 6.78 -8.04 -5.01
C LEU A 15 5.47 -8.65 -5.51
N LEU A 16 4.36 -7.90 -5.42
CA LEU A 16 3.03 -8.38 -5.77
C LEU A 16 2.89 -8.73 -7.25
N GLU A 17 3.62 -8.07 -8.15
CA GLU A 17 3.65 -8.41 -9.57
C GLU A 17 4.14 -9.87 -9.80
N ASN A 18 5.07 -10.37 -8.97
CA ASN A 18 5.47 -11.79 -9.00
C ASN A 18 4.33 -12.75 -8.60
N TYR A 19 3.34 -12.25 -7.86
CA TYR A 19 2.17 -12.99 -7.42
C TYR A 19 0.91 -12.69 -8.23
N ARG A 20 0.99 -11.87 -9.29
CA ARG A 20 -0.19 -11.38 -10.03
C ARG A 20 -1.05 -12.50 -10.60
N SER A 21 -0.43 -13.61 -10.98
CA SER A 21 -1.11 -14.80 -11.51
C SER A 21 -1.88 -15.61 -10.45
N PHE A 22 -1.66 -15.35 -9.16
CA PHE A 22 -2.29 -16.08 -8.06
C PHE A 22 -3.73 -15.65 -7.77
N GLY A 23 -4.20 -14.54 -8.35
CA GLY A 23 -5.61 -14.15 -8.30
C GLY A 23 -5.87 -12.65 -8.48
N SER A 24 -7.15 -12.31 -8.67
CA SER A 24 -7.59 -10.91 -8.85
C SER A 24 -7.26 -10.03 -7.64
N MET A 25 -7.27 -10.61 -6.43
CA MET A 25 -6.91 -9.90 -5.19
C MET A 25 -5.51 -9.28 -5.25
N VAL A 26 -4.53 -9.97 -5.85
CA VAL A 26 -3.17 -9.43 -6.00
C VAL A 26 -3.16 -8.27 -7.00
N GLY A 27 -3.92 -8.38 -8.09
CA GLY A 27 -4.10 -7.29 -9.05
C GLY A 27 -4.75 -6.06 -8.42
N GLU A 28 -5.77 -6.25 -7.61
CA GLU A 28 -6.43 -5.17 -6.85
C GLU A 28 -5.47 -4.53 -5.85
N ALA A 29 -4.62 -5.32 -5.19
CA ALA A 29 -3.60 -4.81 -4.29
C ALA A 29 -2.57 -3.92 -5.01
N ILE A 30 -2.10 -4.34 -6.18
CA ILE A 30 -1.19 -3.55 -7.02
C ILE A 30 -1.81 -2.20 -7.41
N VAL A 31 -3.08 -2.21 -7.84
CA VAL A 31 -3.82 -0.98 -8.19
C VAL A 31 -3.93 -0.06 -6.98
N ALA A 32 -4.24 -0.61 -5.80
CA ALA A 32 -4.35 0.17 -4.57
C ALA A 32 -3.01 0.79 -4.14
N PHE A 33 -1.90 0.08 -4.25
CA PHE A 33 -0.57 0.64 -3.97
C PHE A 33 -0.20 1.79 -4.93
N LYS A 34 -0.47 1.63 -6.23
CA LYS A 34 -0.28 2.73 -7.21
C LYS A 34 -1.15 3.94 -6.89
N ARG A 35 -2.38 3.72 -6.43
CA ARG A 35 -3.26 4.82 -6.03
C ARG A 35 -2.77 5.51 -4.76
N ILE A 36 -2.18 4.77 -3.80
CA ILE A 36 -1.55 5.35 -2.61
C ILE A 36 -0.31 6.16 -3.00
N GLU A 37 0.49 5.67 -3.96
CA GLU A 37 1.63 6.41 -4.54
C GLU A 37 1.21 7.79 -5.05
N GLU A 38 0.16 7.85 -5.89
CA GLU A 38 -0.42 9.12 -6.38
C GLU A 38 -0.93 10.05 -5.25
N CYS A 39 -1.35 9.47 -4.12
CA CYS A 39 -1.76 10.24 -2.94
C CYS A 39 -0.56 10.80 -2.16
N ILE A 40 0.60 10.13 -2.20
CA ILE A 40 1.83 10.58 -1.55
C ILE A 40 2.49 11.69 -2.38
N GLU A 41 2.47 11.58 -3.72
CA GLU A 41 3.04 12.59 -4.61
C GLU A 41 2.36 13.96 -4.49
N ASP A 42 1.07 13.98 -4.16
CA ASP A 42 0.28 15.19 -3.98
C ASP A 42 -0.67 15.04 -2.78
N PRO A 43 -0.18 15.24 -1.54
CA PRO A 43 -0.89 14.91 -0.32
C PRO A 43 -1.90 15.99 0.08
N THR A 44 -3.07 15.99 -0.56
CA THR A 44 -4.24 16.78 -0.11
C THR A 44 -4.99 16.06 1.02
N THR A 45 -5.85 16.77 1.76
CA THR A 45 -6.71 16.15 2.79
C THR A 45 -7.56 15.01 2.23
N GLU A 46 -8.17 15.22 1.06
CA GLU A 46 -8.99 14.21 0.38
C GLU A 46 -8.16 12.97 -0.02
N LYS A 47 -6.93 13.20 -0.51
CA LYS A 47 -6.01 12.12 -0.89
C LYS A 47 -5.44 11.38 0.31
N LYS A 48 -5.16 12.05 1.43
CA LYS A 48 -4.81 11.40 2.70
C LYS A 48 -5.95 10.50 3.17
N ASP A 49 -7.20 10.95 3.09
CA ASP A 49 -8.37 10.14 3.46
C ASP A 49 -8.62 8.97 2.49
N GLU A 50 -8.38 9.17 1.19
CA GLU A 50 -8.39 8.10 0.20
C GLU A 50 -7.33 7.04 0.52
N ALA A 51 -6.08 7.47 0.76
CA ALA A 51 -5.00 6.57 1.12
C ALA A 51 -5.30 5.80 2.41
N LYS A 52 -5.85 6.45 3.46
CA LYS A 52 -6.28 5.76 4.70
C LYS A 52 -7.25 4.61 4.43
N ARG A 53 -8.25 4.83 3.57
CA ARG A 53 -9.23 3.79 3.19
C ARG A 53 -8.56 2.63 2.45
N LEU A 54 -7.69 2.93 1.50
CA LEU A 54 -6.95 1.92 0.74
C LEU A 54 -6.01 1.10 1.63
N ILE A 55 -5.22 1.76 2.47
CA ILE A 55 -4.29 1.12 3.43
C ILE A 55 -5.05 0.21 4.40
N SER A 56 -6.20 0.67 4.92
CA SER A 56 -7.03 -0.12 5.84
C SER A 56 -7.57 -1.38 5.18
N ARG A 57 -8.06 -1.24 3.94
CA ARG A 57 -8.56 -2.37 3.15
C ARG A 57 -7.43 -3.39 2.89
N LEU A 58 -6.29 -2.94 2.38
CA LEU A 58 -5.14 -3.80 2.11
C LEU A 58 -4.63 -4.49 3.37
N SER A 59 -4.59 -3.80 4.50
CA SER A 59 -4.17 -4.40 5.77
C SER A 59 -5.08 -5.54 6.21
N ALA A 60 -6.39 -5.43 5.98
CA ALA A 60 -7.35 -6.49 6.27
C ALA A 60 -7.20 -7.68 5.31
N GLU A 61 -7.03 -7.40 4.01
CA GLU A 61 -6.86 -8.43 2.97
C GLU A 61 -5.54 -9.20 3.14
N ILE A 62 -4.46 -8.51 3.50
CA ILE A 62 -3.14 -9.12 3.72
C ILE A 62 -3.04 -9.78 5.09
N GLY A 63 -3.87 -9.42 6.07
CA GLY A 63 -3.90 -9.97 7.44
C GLY A 63 -3.63 -11.48 7.54
N PRO A 64 -4.39 -12.33 6.83
CA PRO A 64 -4.20 -13.78 6.83
C PRO A 64 -2.88 -14.26 6.18
N TYR A 65 -2.26 -13.42 5.36
CA TYR A 65 -1.09 -13.74 4.52
C TYR A 65 0.19 -13.01 4.94
N GLN A 66 0.18 -12.25 6.04
CA GLN A 66 1.31 -11.43 6.50
C GLN A 66 2.62 -12.22 6.62
N GLY A 67 2.56 -13.48 7.04
CA GLY A 67 3.72 -14.37 7.14
C GLY A 67 4.32 -14.78 5.79
N TYR A 68 3.56 -14.69 4.70
CA TYR A 68 3.99 -15.02 3.33
C TYR A 68 4.52 -13.79 2.58
N VAL A 69 4.01 -12.60 2.91
CA VAL A 69 4.39 -11.32 2.29
C VAL A 69 4.84 -10.29 3.34
N PRO A 70 5.90 -10.57 4.11
CA PRO A 70 6.31 -9.72 5.24
C PRO A 70 6.72 -8.30 4.81
N SER A 71 7.31 -8.15 3.62
CA SER A 71 7.68 -6.83 3.08
C SER A 71 6.45 -5.96 2.77
N VAL A 72 5.36 -6.55 2.30
CA VAL A 72 4.11 -5.81 2.03
C VAL A 72 3.44 -5.37 3.34
N ALA A 73 3.48 -6.22 4.37
CA ALA A 73 2.99 -5.85 5.70
C ALA A 73 3.78 -4.67 6.28
N VAL A 74 5.12 -4.68 6.15
CA VAL A 74 5.98 -3.55 6.57
C VAL A 74 5.68 -2.28 5.77
N ALA A 75 5.47 -2.40 4.46
CA ALA A 75 5.09 -1.26 3.63
C ALA A 75 3.76 -0.63 4.10
N LEU A 76 2.73 -1.45 4.36
CA LEU A 76 1.45 -0.97 4.88
C LEU A 76 1.57 -0.30 6.24
N GLU A 77 2.41 -0.81 7.14
CA GLU A 77 2.64 -0.15 8.44
C GLU A 77 3.25 1.24 8.28
N LYS A 78 4.23 1.39 7.38
CA LYS A 78 4.84 2.69 7.07
C LYS A 78 3.81 3.66 6.47
N LEU A 79 3.04 3.19 5.48
CA LEU A 79 2.02 3.99 4.82
C LEU A 79 0.92 4.42 5.78
N LYS A 80 0.53 3.53 6.71
CA LYS A 80 -0.43 3.86 7.76
C LYS A 80 0.08 5.01 8.62
N LYS A 81 1.31 4.92 9.12
CA LYS A 81 1.93 5.99 9.93
C LYS A 81 1.98 7.31 9.17
N TRP A 82 2.36 7.30 7.90
CA TRP A 82 2.34 8.49 7.05
C TRP A 82 0.94 9.09 6.93
N SER A 83 -0.07 8.25 6.69
CA SER A 83 -1.45 8.72 6.52
C SER A 83 -2.04 9.33 7.78
N GLU A 84 -1.55 8.93 8.96
CA GLU A 84 -1.96 9.40 10.28
C GLU A 84 -1.16 10.62 10.77
N GLN A 85 -0.12 11.05 10.06
CA GLN A 85 0.61 12.28 10.37
C GLN A 85 -0.18 13.51 9.90
N ASP A 86 -0.38 14.46 10.82
CA ASP A 86 -0.99 15.78 10.55
C ASP A 86 -0.11 16.62 9.61
#